data_AF-S8ECI5-F1
#
_entry.id   AF-S8ECI5-F1
#
_cell.length_a   1.000
_cell.length_b   1.000
_cell.length_c   1.000
_cell.angle_alpha   90.00
_cell.angle_beta   90.00
_cell.angle_gamma   90.00
#
_symmetry.space_group_name_H-M   'P 1'
#
loop_
_entity.id
_entity.type
_entity.pdbx_description
1 polymer ?
#
loop_
_entity_poly.entity_id
_entity_poly.type
_entity_poly.pdbx_seq_one_letter_code
_entity_poly.pdbx_strand_id
1 'polypeptide(L)'
;LLKLFMGDNISILNNQTGLKCFQVHIHVQVPGEFLVTAADFKSNSNCKGEEENSFKVSHLPPVILTCLLPESYPSLRPPYFTIVVQWLSSDKISELCGKLDIIWGEQVGQEVLYQWG
;
A
#
# COMPACT_ATOMS: atom_id res chain seq x y z
N LEU A 1 -4.03 -7.34 -19.76
CA LEU A 1 -4.16 -5.88 -19.62
C LEU A 1 -3.37 -5.38 -18.42
N LEU A 2 -3.77 -5.65 -17.16
CA LEU A 2 -3.03 -5.20 -15.97
C LEU A 2 -1.52 -5.50 -15.98
N LYS A 3 -1.12 -6.72 -16.34
CA LYS A 3 0.30 -7.10 -16.45
C LYS A 3 1.09 -6.35 -17.53
N LEU A 4 0.42 -5.82 -18.55
CA LEU A 4 1.06 -5.01 -19.60
C LEU A 4 1.32 -3.57 -19.12
N PHE A 5 0.50 -3.04 -18.21
CA PHE A 5 0.63 -1.69 -17.68
C PHE A 5 1.49 -1.61 -16.42
N MET A 6 1.38 -2.61 -15.53
CA MET A 6 2.10 -2.63 -14.25
C MET A 6 3.41 -3.43 -14.27
N GLY A 7 3.74 -4.04 -15.41
CA GLY A 7 5.01 -4.72 -15.64
C GLY A 7 5.29 -5.82 -14.60
N ASP A 8 6.50 -5.80 -14.05
CA ASP A 8 6.97 -6.80 -13.07
C ASP A 8 6.47 -6.54 -11.64
N ASN A 9 5.82 -5.40 -11.40
CA ASN A 9 5.29 -5.06 -10.09
C ASN A 9 4.01 -5.83 -9.73
N ILE A 10 3.40 -6.54 -10.69
CA ILE A 10 2.18 -7.31 -10.48
C ILE A 10 2.41 -8.82 -10.51
N SER A 11 1.94 -9.49 -9.46
CA SER A 11 1.91 -10.94 -9.32
C SER A 11 0.47 -11.43 -9.30
N ILE A 12 0.10 -12.32 -10.23
CA ILE A 12 -1.26 -12.88 -10.30
C ILE A 12 -1.34 -14.07 -9.35
N LEU A 13 -2.17 -13.98 -8.33
CA LEU A 13 -2.49 -15.08 -7.43
C LEU A 13 -3.76 -15.75 -7.95
N ASN A 14 -3.62 -16.78 -8.78
CA ASN A 14 -4.80 -17.52 -9.21
C ASN A 14 -5.33 -18.39 -8.07
N ASN A 15 -6.64 -18.39 -7.82
CA ASN A 15 -7.27 -19.27 -6.84
C ASN A 15 -8.17 -20.31 -7.53
N GLN A 16 -8.49 -21.40 -6.84
CA GLN A 16 -9.36 -22.47 -7.37
C GLN A 16 -10.84 -22.06 -7.49
N THR A 17 -11.22 -20.85 -7.07
CA THR A 17 -12.62 -20.40 -7.00
C THR A 17 -13.02 -19.50 -8.18
N GLY A 18 -12.15 -19.32 -9.17
CA GLY A 18 -12.44 -18.49 -10.36
C GLY A 18 -12.37 -16.97 -10.14
N LEU A 19 -12.03 -16.52 -8.92
CA LEU A 19 -11.83 -15.10 -8.64
C LEU A 19 -10.44 -14.67 -9.07
N LYS A 20 -10.34 -13.50 -9.70
CA LYS A 20 -9.05 -12.94 -10.10
C LYS A 20 -8.43 -12.24 -8.90
N CYS A 21 -7.35 -12.79 -8.36
CA CYS A 21 -6.56 -12.15 -7.31
C CYS A 21 -5.17 -11.79 -7.86
N PHE A 22 -4.65 -10.66 -7.43
CA PHE A 22 -3.31 -10.22 -7.77
C PHE A 22 -2.75 -9.31 -6.68
N GLN A 23 -1.44 -9.13 -6.71
CA GLN A 23 -0.70 -8.31 -5.77
C GLN A 23 0.19 -7.35 -6.55
N VAL A 24 0.18 -6.08 -6.16
CA VAL A 24 0.98 -5.00 -6.74
C VAL A 24 2.00 -4.51 -5.70
N HIS A 25 3.25 -4.38 -6.12
CA HIS A 25 4.34 -3.84 -5.30
C HIS A 25 4.59 -2.39 -5.72
N ILE A 26 4.21 -1.46 -4.85
CA ILE A 26 4.28 -0.02 -5.10
C ILE A 26 5.53 0.53 -4.42
N HIS A 27 6.46 1.03 -5.23
CA HIS A 27 7.69 1.64 -4.76
C HIS A 27 7.52 3.15 -4.61
N VAL A 28 7.58 3.63 -3.37
CA VAL A 28 7.47 5.06 -3.08
C VAL A 28 8.84 5.71 -3.17
N GLN A 29 8.95 6.74 -4.01
CA GLN A 29 10.18 7.51 -4.11
C GLN A 29 10.35 8.37 -2.86
N VAL A 30 11.47 8.14 -2.19
CA VAL A 30 11.83 8.86 -0.98
C VAL A 30 12.50 10.16 -1.38
N PRO A 31 12.02 11.35 -0.94
CA PRO A 31 12.75 12.60 -1.12
C PRO A 31 14.16 12.46 -0.53
N GLY A 32 15.15 13.18 -1.07
CA GLY A 32 16.57 13.02 -0.71
C GLY A 32 16.91 13.19 0.78
N GLU A 33 15.99 13.68 1.60
CA GLU A 33 16.15 13.86 3.04
C GLU A 33 14.96 13.32 3.85
N PHE A 34 14.65 12.02 3.72
CA PHE A 34 13.68 11.37 4.61
C PHE A 34 14.37 10.87 5.88
N LEU A 35 14.02 11.49 7.01
CA LEU A 35 14.50 11.12 8.34
C LEU A 35 13.47 10.22 9.01
N VAL A 36 13.94 9.08 9.52
CA VAL A 36 13.16 8.19 10.38
C VAL A 36 13.67 8.35 11.80
N THR A 37 12.75 8.61 12.73
CA THR A 37 13.04 8.69 14.15
C THR A 37 12.57 7.42 14.84
N ALA A 38 13.46 6.78 15.59
CA ALA A 38 13.06 5.68 16.46
C ALA A 38 12.27 6.24 17.66
N ALA A 39 11.01 5.83 17.79
CA ALA A 39 10.25 6.08 19.02
C ALA A 39 10.68 5.04 20.06
N ASP A 40 11.50 5.44 21.03
CA ASP A 40 11.91 4.55 22.11
C ASP A 40 10.72 4.16 22.98
N PHE A 41 10.43 2.85 23.05
CA PHE A 41 9.60 2.31 24.12
C PHE A 41 10.45 2.33 25.40
N LYS A 42 10.21 3.31 26.29
CA LYS A 42 10.95 3.46 27.55
C LYS A 42 10.97 2.14 28.34
N SER A 43 12.06 1.39 28.21
CA SER A 43 12.44 0.36 29.17
C SER A 43 13.00 1.08 30.38
N ASN A 44 12.49 0.75 31.56
CA ASN A 44 12.69 1.45 32.82
C ASN A 44 14.16 1.41 33.29
N SER A 45 15.03 2.20 32.66
CA SER A 45 16.45 2.31 33.00
C SER A 45 16.85 3.79 32.99
N ASN A 46 17.32 4.26 34.14
CA ASN A 46 17.73 5.64 34.43
C ASN A 46 19.02 6.04 33.68
N CYS A 47 18.98 6.12 32.36
CA CYS A 47 20.10 6.57 31.54
C CYS A 47 19.74 7.90 30.89
N LYS A 48 20.26 8.99 31.46
CA LYS A 48 20.15 10.34 30.88
C LYS A 48 20.98 10.40 29.59
N GLY A 49 20.28 10.56 28.47
CA GLY A 49 20.85 10.68 27.12
C GLY A 49 19.71 10.62 26.11
N GLU A 50 18.82 11.60 26.15
CA GLU A 50 17.69 11.74 25.23
C GLU A 50 18.20 12.31 23.89
N GLU A 51 18.95 11.50 23.14
CA GLU A 51 19.18 11.78 21.72
C GLU A 51 18.14 10.99 20.94
N GLU A 52 17.15 11.68 20.39
CA GLU A 52 16.23 11.10 19.41
C GLU A 52 17.05 10.49 18.27
N ASN A 53 17.16 9.16 18.26
CA ASN A 53 17.90 8.43 17.25
C ASN A 53 17.17 8.56 15.91
N SER A 54 17.53 9.60 15.16
CA SER A 54 17.07 9.83 13.80
C SER A 54 18.14 9.40 12.80
N PHE A 55 17.71 8.75 11.73
CA PHE A 55 18.59 8.32 10.65
C PHE A 55 17.98 8.61 9.29
N LYS A 56 18.85 8.87 8.30
CA LYS A 56 18.44 9.11 6.92
C LYS A 56 18.17 7.77 6.24
N VAL A 57 17.06 7.68 5.53
CA VAL A 57 16.69 6.49 4.75
C VAL A 57 16.65 6.86 3.27
N SER A 58 17.36 6.10 2.46
CA SER A 58 17.39 6.29 1.00
C SER A 58 16.28 5.50 0.28
N HIS A 59 15.78 4.43 0.89
CA HIS A 59 14.78 3.55 0.30
C HIS A 59 13.79 3.05 1.35
N LEU A 60 12.50 3.09 1.04
CA LEU A 60 11.45 2.51 1.87
C LEU A 60 11.09 1.10 1.38
N PRO A 61 10.72 0.19 2.29
CA PRO A 61 10.06 -1.05 1.90
C PRO A 61 8.84 -0.77 1.00
N PRO A 62 8.56 -1.61 -0.02
CA PRO A 62 7.42 -1.40 -0.91
C PRO A 62 6.09 -1.48 -0.15
N VAL A 63 5.10 -0.74 -0.63
CA VAL A 63 3.71 -0.92 -0.24
C VAL A 63 3.14 -2.06 -1.05
N ILE A 64 2.55 -3.05 -0.39
CA ILE A 64 1.96 -4.20 -1.05
C ILE A 64 0.45 -4.03 -1.06
N LEU A 65 -0.13 -3.90 -2.25
CA LEU A 65 -1.57 -3.86 -2.47
C LEU A 65 -2.02 -5.20 -3.03
N THR A 66 -2.81 -5.95 -2.25
CA THR A 66 -3.42 -7.20 -2.74
C THR A 66 -4.87 -6.92 -3.09
N CYS A 67 -5.27 -7.27 -4.31
CA CYS A 67 -6.59 -7.03 -4.85
C CYS A 67 -7.28 -8.35 -5.22
N LEU A 68 -8.54 -8.48 -4.85
CA LEU A 68 -9.44 -9.55 -5.23
C LEU A 68 -10.60 -8.96 -6.03
N LEU A 69 -10.75 -9.39 -7.28
CA LEU A 69 -11.81 -8.93 -8.15
C LEU A 69 -13.03 -9.85 -8.00
N PRO A 70 -14.20 -9.32 -7.57
CA PRO A 70 -15.44 -10.06 -7.68
C PRO A 70 -15.80 -10.28 -9.15
N GLU A 71 -16.63 -11.29 -9.43
CA GLU A 71 -17.15 -11.54 -10.79
C GLU A 71 -17.89 -10.34 -11.38
N SER A 72 -18.49 -9.52 -10.52
CA SER A 72 -19.24 -8.33 -10.90
C SER A 72 -18.38 -7.06 -11.06
N TYR A 73 -17.05 -7.17 -10.99
CA TYR A 73 -16.16 -6.04 -11.26
C TYR A 73 -15.90 -5.90 -12.78
N PRO A 74 -15.85 -4.68 -13.33
CA PRO A 74 -15.99 -3.38 -12.67
C PRO A 74 -17.44 -2.84 -12.65
N SER A 75 -18.43 -3.64 -13.05
CA SER A 75 -19.77 -3.12 -13.33
C SER A 75 -20.58 -2.76 -12.08
N LEU A 76 -20.57 -3.60 -11.04
CA LEU A 76 -21.47 -3.48 -9.90
C LEU A 76 -20.76 -3.34 -8.55
N ARG A 77 -19.59 -3.98 -8.40
CA ARG A 77 -18.87 -4.00 -7.12
C ARG A 77 -17.42 -3.55 -7.29
N PRO A 78 -16.86 -2.85 -6.28
CA PRO A 78 -15.46 -2.51 -6.24
C PRO A 78 -14.58 -3.77 -6.12
N PRO A 79 -13.29 -3.65 -6.41
CA PRO A 79 -12.32 -4.66 -6.02
C PRO A 79 -12.18 -4.66 -4.49
N TYR A 80 -12.06 -5.85 -3.89
CA TYR A 80 -11.66 -5.95 -2.49
C TYR A 80 -10.14 -5.80 -2.40
N PHE A 81 -9.63 -5.08 -1.41
CA PHE A 81 -8.20 -4.89 -1.29
C PHE A 81 -7.69 -4.93 0.17
N THR A 82 -6.41 -5.24 0.30
CA THR A 82 -5.66 -5.12 1.55
C THR A 82 -4.33 -4.43 1.28
N ILE A 83 -3.93 -3.53 2.18
CA ILE A 83 -2.66 -2.80 2.11
C ILE A 83 -1.73 -3.32 3.21
N VAL A 84 -0.52 -3.73 2.82
CA VAL A 84 0.55 -4.07 3.75
C VAL A 84 1.68 -3.05 3.57
N VAL A 85 1.97 -2.32 4.64
CA VAL A 85 3.03 -1.30 4.69
C VAL A 85 3.59 -1.22 6.11
N GLN A 86 4.91 -1.10 6.24
CA GLN A 86 5.60 -1.17 7.53
C GLN A 86 5.99 0.18 8.11
N TRP A 87 5.96 1.23 7.28
CA TRP A 87 6.50 2.55 7.60
C TRP A 87 5.44 3.66 7.62
N LEU A 88 4.16 3.33 7.36
CA LEU A 88 3.04 4.24 7.51
C LEU A 88 2.29 3.98 8.81
N SER A 89 1.82 5.05 9.45
CA SER A 89 0.92 4.94 10.59
C SER A 89 -0.47 4.48 10.16
N SER A 90 -1.23 3.91 11.10
CA SER A 90 -2.60 3.43 10.83
C SER A 90 -3.53 4.52 10.30
N ASP A 91 -3.37 5.77 10.74
CA ASP A 91 -4.13 6.92 10.23
C ASP A 91 -3.85 7.18 8.76
N LYS A 92 -2.57 7.13 8.36
CA LYS A 92 -2.16 7.31 6.96
C LYS A 92 -2.57 6.15 6.06
N ILE A 93 -2.57 4.93 6.59
CA ILE A 93 -3.13 3.77 5.88
C ILE A 93 -4.64 3.97 5.66
N SER A 94 -5.36 4.44 6.67
CA SER A 94 -6.80 4.71 6.57
C SER A 94 -7.11 5.82 5.56
N GLU A 95 -6.31 6.88 5.55
CA GLU A 95 -6.38 7.95 4.54
C GLU A 95 -6.14 7.40 3.11
N LEU A 96 -5.17 6.50 2.95
CA LEU A 96 -4.89 5.85 1.67
C LEU A 96 -6.05 4.97 1.20
N CYS A 97 -6.62 4.16 2.09
CA CYS A 97 -7.82 3.37 1.79
C CYS A 97 -8.97 4.28 1.30
N GLY A 98 -9.23 5.37 2.02
CA GLY A 98 -10.27 6.32 1.63
C GLY A 98 -10.03 6.96 0.26
N LYS A 99 -8.77 7.23 -0.10
CA LYS A 99 -8.42 7.73 -1.45
C LYS A 99 -8.69 6.69 -2.54
N LEU A 100 -8.38 5.42 -2.30
CA LEU A 100 -8.71 4.34 -3.25
C LEU A 100 -10.23 4.19 -3.43
N ASP A 101 -10.99 4.32 -2.34
CA ASP A 101 -12.46 4.30 -2.38
C ASP A 101 -13.04 5.48 -3.16
N ILE A 102 -12.46 6.68 -3.03
CA ILE A 102 -12.84 7.86 -3.82
C ILE A 102 -12.59 7.62 -5.30
N ILE A 103 -11.41 7.12 -5.68
CA ILE A 103 -11.08 6.80 -7.08
C ILE A 103 -12.11 5.84 -7.67
N TRP A 104 -12.49 4.81 -6.92
CA TRP A 104 -13.58 3.92 -7.33
C TRP A 104 -14.92 4.66 -7.49
N GLY A 105 -15.31 5.47 -6.51
CA GLY A 105 -16.58 6.20 -6.50
C GLY A 105 -16.73 7.17 -7.68
N GLU A 106 -15.64 7.76 -8.15
CA GLU A 106 -15.63 8.67 -9.31
C GLU A 106 -15.76 7.94 -10.65
N GLN A 107 -15.43 6.64 -10.69
CA GLN A 107 -15.28 5.86 -11.94
C GLN A 107 -16.01 4.50 -11.89
N VAL A 108 -17.12 4.43 -11.14
CA VAL A 108 -17.93 3.21 -11.05
C VAL A 108 -18.33 2.72 -12.45
N GLY A 109 -18.09 1.43 -12.73
CA GLY A 109 -18.31 0.84 -14.05
C GLY A 109 -17.06 0.77 -14.93
N GLN A 110 -15.93 1.39 -14.53
CA GLN A 110 -14.66 1.37 -15.26
C GLN A 110 -13.57 0.64 -14.47
N GLU A 111 -12.53 0.16 -15.17
CA GLU A 111 -11.38 -0.48 -14.53
C GLU A 111 -10.52 0.59 -13.83
N VAL A 112 -10.38 0.55 -12.50
CA VAL A 112 -9.65 1.58 -11.72
C VAL A 112 -8.25 1.15 -11.28
N LEU A 113 -7.93 -0.14 -11.42
CA LEU A 113 -6.73 -0.76 -10.85
C LEU A 113 -5.42 -0.18 -11.41
N TYR A 114 -5.44 0.35 -12.64
CA TYR A 114 -4.24 0.96 -13.22
C TYR A 114 -3.90 2.31 -12.58
N GLN A 115 -4.87 2.97 -11.94
CA GLN A 115 -4.67 4.24 -11.24
C GLN A 115 -4.23 4.04 -9.79
N TRP A 116 -4.35 2.81 -9.27
CA TRP A 116 -4.04 2.48 -7.88
C TRP A 116 -2.56 2.19 -7.63
N GLY A 117 -1.78 1.95 -8.68
CA GLY A 117 -0.36 1.62 -8.60
C GLY A 117 0.55 2.68 -9.21
#